data_AF-A0A1H1VQ58-F1
#
_entry.id   AF-A0A1H1VQ58-F1
#
_cell.length_a   1.000
_cell.length_b   1.000
_cell.length_c   1.000
_cell.angle_alpha   90.00
_cell.angle_beta   90.00
_cell.angle_gamma   90.00
#
_symmetry.space_group_name_H-M   'P 1'
#
loop_
_entity.id
_entity.type
_entity.pdbx_description
1 polymer ?
#
loop_
_entity_poly.entity_id
_entity_poly.type
_entity_poly.pdbx_seq_one_letter_code
_entity_poly.pdbx_strand_id
1 'polypeptide(L)' 'MKFVKDEDEERRDYVFQKDTKTRFGAKFIILVLIILVGAVVASGIHFAWF' A
#
# COMPACT_ATOMS: atom_id res chain seq x y z
N MET A 1 16.64 -12.63 18.27
CA MET A 1 15.89 -12.03 17.16
C MET A 1 14.92 -11.00 17.71
N LYS A 2 14.94 -9.77 17.19
CA LYS A 2 13.90 -8.78 17.49
C LYS A 2 12.77 -8.95 16.47
N PHE A 3 11.53 -8.84 16.93
CA PHE A 3 10.34 -9.00 16.08
C PHE A 3 10.09 -7.77 15.18
N VAL A 4 10.46 -6.58 15.64
CA VAL A 4 10.26 -5.29 14.96
C VAL A 4 11.58 -4.54 14.92
N LYS A 5 11.93 -3.98 13.75
CA LYS A 5 13.10 -3.11 13.57
C LYS A 5 12.80 -1.68 14.03
N ASP A 6 13.68 -1.07 14.81
CA ASP A 6 13.67 0.37 15.09
C ASP A 6 14.54 1.15 14.07
N GLU A 7 14.19 2.41 13.78
CA GLU A 7 14.76 3.19 12.67
C GLU A 7 16.29 3.40 12.76
N ASP A 8 16.85 3.41 13.98
CA ASP A 8 18.28 3.61 14.25
C ASP A 8 19.14 2.32 14.32
N GLU A 9 18.55 1.13 14.11
CA GLU A 9 19.31 -0.13 14.15
C GLU A 9 19.75 -0.61 12.75
N GLU A 10 21.07 -0.61 12.48
CA GLU A 10 21.69 -1.19 11.25
C GLU A 10 21.73 -2.75 11.24
N ARG A 11 20.79 -3.43 11.90
CA ARG A 11 20.86 -4.88 12.12
C ARG A 11 19.84 -5.63 11.29
N ARG A 12 20.23 -6.39 10.26
CA ARG A 12 19.33 -7.00 9.25
C ARG A 12 18.39 -8.14 9.75
N ASP A 13 18.46 -8.53 11.01
CA ASP A 13 17.76 -9.71 11.56
C ASP A 13 16.39 -9.36 12.18
N TYR A 14 15.43 -8.95 11.34
CA TYR A 14 14.06 -8.61 11.75
C TYR A 14 13.02 -9.21 10.80
N VAL A 15 11.87 -9.61 11.37
CA VAL A 15 10.73 -10.19 10.62
C VAL A 15 9.85 -9.10 10.02
N PHE A 16 9.58 -8.03 10.77
CA PHE A 16 8.89 -6.85 10.29
C PHE A 16 9.82 -5.64 10.30
N GLN A 17 10.13 -5.16 9.11
CA GLN A 17 10.91 -3.96 8.91
C GLN A 17 9.99 -2.74 9.00
N LYS A 18 10.18 -1.85 10.00
CA LYS A 18 9.66 -0.46 9.93
C LYS A 18 10.44 0.31 8.87
N ASP A 19 10.35 -0.12 7.63
CA ASP A 19 10.90 0.64 6.52
C ASP A 19 9.85 1.63 6.05
N THR A 20 10.21 2.91 6.14
CA THR A 20 9.48 4.01 5.52
C THR A 20 9.18 3.73 4.04
N LYS A 21 10.07 2.99 3.35
CA LYS A 21 9.89 2.54 1.96
C LYS A 21 8.74 1.53 1.81
N THR A 22 8.62 0.54 2.69
CA THR A 22 7.50 -0.41 2.71
C THR A 22 6.18 0.30 3.01
N ARG A 23 6.21 1.26 3.95
CA ARG A 23 5.03 2.08 4.26
C ARG A 23 4.62 2.99 3.10
N PHE A 24 5.59 3.54 2.36
CA PHE A 24 5.35 4.35 1.17
C PHE A 24 4.77 3.52 0.03
N GLY A 25 5.36 2.36 -0.26
CA GLY A 25 4.86 1.44 -1.28
C GLY A 25 3.44 0.96 -0.99
N ALA A 26 3.16 0.59 0.27
CA ALA A 26 1.80 0.19 0.69
C ALA A 26 0.79 1.34 0.50
N LYS A 27 1.14 2.57 0.90
CA LYS A 27 0.27 3.74 0.69
C LYS A 27 0.02 4.03 -0.80
N PHE A 28 1.05 3.89 -1.64
CA PHE A 28 0.92 4.06 -3.09
C PHE A 28 -0.02 3.03 -3.70
N ILE A 29 0.15 1.75 -3.35
CA ILE A 29 -0.71 0.65 -3.84
C ILE A 29 -2.17 0.90 -3.44
N ILE A 30 -2.42 1.26 -2.17
CA ILE A 30 -3.78 1.56 -1.70
C ILE A 30 -4.41 2.70 -2.51
N LEU A 31 -3.67 3.77 -2.77
CA LEU A 31 -4.17 4.92 -3.54
C LEU A 31 -4.53 4.53 -4.98
N VAL A 32 -3.68 3.74 -5.64
CA VAL A 32 -3.95 3.22 -6.99
C VAL A 32 -5.19 2.33 -7.00
N LEU A 33 -5.35 1.45 -6.01
CA LEU A 33 -6.52 0.56 -5.92
C LEU A 33 -7.82 1.35 -5.77
N ILE A 34 -7.83 2.42 -4.97
CA ILE A 34 -9.00 3.29 -4.82
C ILE A 34 -9.39 3.92 -6.16
N ILE A 35 -8.40 4.42 -6.91
CA ILE A 35 -8.62 5.01 -8.24
C ILE A 35 -9.22 3.97 -9.20
N LEU A 36 -8.67 2.75 -9.22
CA LEU A 36 -9.13 1.68 -10.11
C LEU A 36 -10.58 1.27 -9.78
N VAL A 37 -10.91 1.11 -8.50
CA VAL A 37 -12.29 0.81 -8.08
C VAL A 37 -13.23 1.94 -8.47
N GLY A 38 -12.83 3.20 -8.27
CA GLY A 38 -13.62 4.35 -8.70
C GLY A 38 -13.86 4.38 -10.21
N ALA A 39 -12.84 4.05 -11.02
CA ALA A 39 -12.97 3.96 -12.47
C ALA A 39 -13.92 2.85 -12.92
N VAL A 40 -13.88 1.68 -12.25
CA VAL A 40 -14.80 0.55 -12.53
C VAL A 40 -16.25 0.92 -12.18
N VAL A 41 -16.47 1.59 -11.04
CA VAL A 41 -17.82 2.04 -10.67
C VAL A 41 -18.33 3.10 -11.65
N ALA A 42 -17.50 4.08 -12.00
CA ALA A 42 -17.86 5.12 -12.96
C ALA A 42 -18.17 4.54 -14.35
N SER A 43 -17.37 3.58 -14.83
CA SER A 43 -17.64 2.90 -16.10
C SER A 43 -18.91 2.06 -16.03
N GLY A 44 -19.14 1.34 -14.92
CA GLY A 44 -20.38 0.59 -14.70
C GLY A 44 -21.62 1.47 -14.74
N ILE A 45 -21.59 2.65 -14.10
CA ILE A 45 -22.69 3.62 -14.16
C ILE A 45 -22.87 4.18 -15.57
N HIS A 46 -21.77 4.55 -16.24
CA HIS A 46 -21.81 5.07 -17.62
C HIS A 46 -22.39 4.05 -18.60
N PHE A 47 -22.00 2.77 -18.50
CA PHE A 47 -22.52 1.68 -19.33
C PHE A 47 -23.92 1.22 -18.94
N ALA A 48 -24.35 1.41 -17.69
CA ALA A 48 -25.73 1.12 -17.29
C ALA A 48 -26.72 2.21 -17.73
N TRP A 49 -26.22 3.43 -17.96
CA TRP A 49 -27.03 4.59 -18.36
C TRP A 49 -27.17 4.76 -19.88
N PHE A 50 -26.32 4.10 -20.68
CA PHE A 50 -26.36 4.07 -22.15
C PHE A 50 -26.87 2.71 -22.65
#